data_AF-A0A972KCG0-F1
#
_entry.id   AF-A0A972KCG0-F1
#
_cell.length_a   1.000
_cell.length_b   1.000
_cell.length_c   1.000
_cell.angle_alpha   90.00
_cell.angle_beta   90.00
_cell.angle_gamma   90.00
#
_symmetry.space_group_name_H-M   'P 1'
#
loop_
_entity.id
_entity.type
_entity.pdbx_description
1 polymer ?
#
loop_
_entity_poly.entity_id
_entity_poly.type
_entity_poly.pdbx_seq_one_letter_code
_entity_poly.pdbx_strand_id
1 'polypeptide(L)'
;MSDLPLRATLSVRFKTLHEDRVFGSSRCCVEGVLSVGDLRESFLSPTDYWQIDDYQRSWAENLALIRQRENGYFATDVTDPPSAALLIVWPVVWSRGVAYLTQKLVLRSNARVEFHPKNLPELIDFPYLERSVPYVSTWVLSELDLLNAYVGGTSSPDD
;
A
#
# COMPACT_ATOMS: atom_id res chain seq x y z
N MET A 1 -17.58 7.04 -30.49
CA MET A 1 -17.83 6.45 -29.17
C MET A 1 -16.56 6.62 -28.38
N SER A 2 -16.58 7.55 -27.43
CA SER A 2 -15.41 7.93 -26.63
C SER A 2 -15.18 6.88 -25.54
N ASP A 3 -14.08 6.13 -25.66
CA ASP A 3 -13.43 5.52 -24.51
C ASP A 3 -12.91 6.67 -23.63
N LEU A 4 -13.73 7.09 -22.67
CA LEU A 4 -13.21 7.78 -21.50
C LEU A 4 -12.35 6.76 -20.78
N PRO A 5 -11.05 7.01 -20.52
CA PRO A 5 -10.30 6.12 -19.67
C PRO A 5 -11.05 6.06 -18.34
N LEU A 6 -11.41 4.85 -17.89
CA LEU A 6 -11.64 4.59 -16.48
C LEU A 6 -10.42 5.17 -15.77
N ARG A 7 -10.52 6.42 -15.27
CA ARG A 7 -9.46 7.04 -14.48
C ARG A 7 -9.13 6.03 -13.41
N ALA A 8 -7.88 5.55 -13.39
CA ALA A 8 -7.56 4.39 -12.59
C ALA A 8 -7.84 4.75 -11.14
N THR A 9 -8.84 4.07 -10.61
CA THR A 9 -9.23 4.16 -9.22
C THR A 9 -8.09 3.63 -8.35
N LEU A 10 -7.94 4.15 -7.13
CA LEU A 10 -6.96 3.65 -6.17
C LEU A 10 -7.09 2.12 -6.06
N SER A 11 -6.03 1.40 -6.39
CA SER A 11 -6.00 -0.04 -6.20
C SER A 11 -4.67 -0.54 -5.70
N VAL A 12 -4.72 -1.53 -4.80
CA VAL A 12 -3.55 -2.26 -4.32
C VAL A 12 -3.88 -3.73 -4.40
N ARG A 13 -3.18 -4.46 -5.27
CA ARG A 13 -3.48 -5.88 -5.46
C ARG A 13 -2.28 -6.69 -5.87
N PHE A 14 -2.34 -7.99 -5.62
CA PHE A 14 -1.42 -8.93 -6.24
C PHE A 14 -1.75 -9.12 -7.72
N LYS A 15 -0.70 -9.32 -8.54
CA LYS A 15 -0.84 -9.63 -9.95
C LYS A 15 -1.25 -11.09 -10.12
N THR A 16 -2.15 -11.34 -11.07
CA THR A 16 -2.53 -12.69 -11.48
C THR A 16 -1.40 -13.36 -12.27
N LEU A 17 -1.57 -14.65 -12.59
CA LEU A 17 -0.60 -15.40 -13.40
C LEU A 17 -0.51 -14.91 -14.86
N HIS A 18 -1.54 -14.24 -15.36
CA HIS A 18 -1.63 -13.78 -16.75
C HIS A 18 -1.14 -12.35 -16.97
N GLU A 19 -0.71 -11.67 -15.91
CA GLU A 19 -0.19 -10.31 -16.01
C GLU A 19 1.33 -10.27 -16.16
N ASP A 20 1.81 -9.30 -16.94
CA ASP A 20 3.24 -9.05 -17.10
C ASP A 20 3.89 -8.73 -15.75
N ARG A 21 4.96 -9.47 -15.46
CA ARG A 21 5.76 -9.36 -14.23
C ARG A 21 7.01 -8.54 -14.50
N VAL A 22 7.24 -7.53 -13.67
CA VAL A 22 8.40 -6.66 -13.74
C VAL A 22 9.62 -7.33 -13.11
N PHE A 23 9.40 -8.13 -12.07
CA PHE A 23 10.49 -8.73 -11.28
C PHE A 23 10.74 -10.21 -11.58
N GLY A 24 10.01 -10.78 -12.53
CA GLY A 24 10.04 -12.21 -12.83
C GLY A 24 9.31 -13.06 -11.78
N SER A 25 9.56 -14.37 -11.80
CA SER A 25 8.99 -15.31 -10.83
C SER A 25 9.91 -15.46 -9.62
N SER A 26 9.40 -15.21 -8.43
CA SER A 26 10.05 -15.55 -7.16
C SER A 26 9.21 -16.57 -6.38
N ARG A 27 9.86 -17.45 -5.62
CA ARG A 27 9.17 -18.42 -4.75
C ARG A 27 8.79 -17.83 -3.39
N CYS A 28 9.53 -16.83 -2.91
CA CYS A 28 9.34 -16.23 -1.59
C CYS A 28 8.66 -14.86 -1.65
N CYS A 29 8.37 -14.35 -2.87
CA CYS A 29 7.70 -13.07 -3.04
C CYS A 29 6.62 -13.15 -4.09
N VAL A 30 5.54 -12.40 -3.87
CA VAL A 30 4.46 -12.21 -4.84
C VAL A 30 4.51 -10.78 -5.35
N GLU A 31 4.49 -10.63 -6.66
CA GLU A 31 4.41 -9.32 -7.30
C GLU A 31 2.99 -8.76 -7.22
N GLY A 32 2.88 -7.53 -6.74
CA GLY A 32 1.67 -6.75 -6.77
C GLY A 32 1.81 -5.46 -7.55
N VAL A 33 0.71 -4.73 -7.61
CA VAL A 33 0.61 -3.44 -8.29
C VAL A 33 -0.23 -2.49 -7.46
N LEU A 34 0.29 -1.27 -7.29
CA LEU A 34 -0.45 -0.12 -6.78
C LEU A 34 -0.77 0.80 -7.97
N SER A 35 -2.02 1.23 -8.09
CA SER A 35 -2.44 2.16 -9.15
C SER A 35 -3.25 3.32 -8.59
N VAL A 36 -2.98 4.54 -9.06
CA VAL A 36 -3.71 5.78 -8.74
C VAL A 36 -3.66 6.73 -9.95
N GLY A 37 -4.79 7.02 -10.58
CA GLY A 37 -4.83 7.84 -11.79
C GLY A 37 -3.94 7.25 -12.88
N ASP A 38 -2.89 7.97 -13.27
CA ASP A 38 -1.91 7.49 -14.26
C ASP A 38 -0.70 6.78 -13.62
N LEU A 39 -0.58 6.80 -12.29
CA LEU A 39 0.45 6.05 -11.57
C LEU A 39 0.11 4.57 -11.60
N ARG A 40 1.09 3.75 -12.00
CA ARG A 40 1.09 2.30 -11.82
C ARG A 40 2.47 1.84 -11.37
N GLU A 41 2.58 1.38 -10.14
CA GLU A 41 3.85 0.92 -9.55
C GLU A 41 3.75 -0.56 -9.19
N SER A 42 4.70 -1.37 -9.68
CA SER A 42 4.79 -2.78 -9.29
C SER A 42 5.65 -2.90 -8.03
N PHE A 43 5.26 -3.79 -7.12
CA PHE A 43 6.01 -4.07 -5.89
C PHE A 43 6.19 -5.57 -5.68
N LEU A 44 7.17 -5.96 -4.86
CA LEU A 44 7.32 -7.32 -4.38
C LEU A 44 6.95 -7.39 -2.91
N SER A 45 6.08 -8.33 -2.56
CA SER A 45 5.74 -8.63 -1.17
C SER A 45 6.33 -9.98 -0.78
N PRO A 46 7.28 -10.03 0.16
CA PRO A 46 7.72 -11.27 0.76
C PRO A 46 6.55 -12.01 1.42
N THR A 47 6.50 -13.32 1.23
CA THR A 47 5.44 -14.20 1.77
C THR A 47 5.92 -15.15 2.86
N ASP A 48 7.13 -14.93 3.38
CA ASP A 48 7.71 -15.79 4.43
C ASP A 48 7.14 -15.46 5.82
N TYR A 49 6.62 -14.24 6.01
CA TYR A 49 6.02 -13.79 7.27
C TYR A 49 4.52 -13.50 7.12
N TRP A 50 4.15 -12.49 6.32
CA TRP A 50 2.76 -12.26 5.93
C TRP A 50 2.41 -13.10 4.71
N GLN A 51 1.35 -13.88 4.78
CA GLN A 51 0.76 -14.51 3.60
C GLN A 51 -0.05 -13.48 2.80
N ILE A 52 -0.43 -13.82 1.57
CA ILE A 52 -1.28 -12.97 0.71
C ILE A 52 -2.50 -12.44 1.47
N ASP A 53 -3.17 -13.31 2.22
CA ASP A 53 -4.38 -12.98 2.98
C ASP A 53 -4.12 -11.97 4.11
N ASP A 54 -2.92 -11.97 4.70
CA ASP A 54 -2.56 -11.02 5.75
C ASP A 54 -2.40 -9.61 5.16
N TYR A 55 -1.72 -9.50 4.01
CA TYR A 55 -1.63 -8.25 3.26
C TYR A 55 -3.02 -7.73 2.88
N GLN A 56 -3.83 -8.59 2.25
CA GLN A 56 -5.17 -8.20 1.77
C GLN A 56 -6.09 -7.77 2.92
N ARG A 57 -6.03 -8.47 4.06
CA ARG A 57 -6.78 -8.09 5.26
C ARG A 57 -6.33 -6.72 5.77
N SER A 58 -5.02 -6.52 5.92
CA SER A 58 -4.46 -5.23 6.34
C SER A 58 -4.86 -4.10 5.38
N TRP A 59 -4.83 -4.33 4.07
CA TRP A 59 -5.24 -3.35 3.07
C TRP A 59 -6.73 -3.04 3.15
N ALA A 60 -7.58 -4.05 3.35
CA ALA A 60 -9.03 -3.86 3.46
C ALA A 60 -9.41 -3.06 4.71
N GLU A 61 -8.80 -3.39 5.85
CA GLU A 61 -8.97 -2.66 7.11
C GLU A 61 -8.55 -1.19 6.95
N ASN A 62 -7.37 -0.94 6.39
CA ASN A 62 -6.89 0.42 6.17
C ASN A 62 -7.70 1.20 5.14
N LEU A 63 -8.19 0.54 4.08
CA LEU A 63 -9.08 1.19 3.12
C LEU A 63 -10.40 1.62 3.79
N ALA A 64 -10.92 0.84 4.73
CA ALA A 64 -12.11 1.20 5.49
C ALA A 64 -11.88 2.45 6.36
N LEU A 65 -10.70 2.58 6.98
CA LEU A 65 -10.29 3.80 7.71
C LEU A 65 -10.19 5.01 6.78
N ILE A 66 -9.52 4.84 5.64
CA ILE A 66 -9.34 5.92 4.66
C ILE A 66 -10.69 6.44 4.16
N ARG A 67 -11.66 5.56 3.90
CA ARG A 67 -13.03 5.94 3.51
C ARG A 67 -13.78 6.72 4.60
N GLN A 68 -13.44 6.50 5.87
CA GLN A 68 -13.96 7.25 7.02
C GLN A 68 -13.23 8.57 7.26
N ARG A 69 -12.36 8.98 6.33
CA ARG A 69 -11.50 10.16 6.44
C ARG A 69 -10.46 10.07 7.56
N GLU A 70 -10.07 8.86 7.91
CA GLU A 70 -8.95 8.59 8.81
C GLU A 70 -7.67 8.28 8.03
N ASN A 71 -6.52 8.46 8.68
CA ASN A 71 -5.25 8.05 8.09
C ASN A 71 -5.18 6.52 8.03
N GLY A 72 -4.53 6.01 6.98
CA GLY A 72 -4.33 4.58 6.79
C GLY A 72 -3.09 4.31 5.97
N TYR A 73 -2.80 3.05 5.70
CA TYR A 73 -1.64 2.66 4.90
C TYR A 73 -1.86 1.37 4.12
N PHE A 74 -1.08 1.19 3.05
CA PHE A 74 -0.91 -0.10 2.39
C PHE A 74 0.53 -0.57 2.53
N ALA A 75 0.77 -1.57 3.38
CA ALA A 75 2.10 -2.18 3.50
C ALA A 75 2.32 -3.12 2.31
N THR A 76 3.43 -2.96 1.59
CA THR A 76 3.74 -3.76 0.39
C THR A 76 4.96 -4.64 0.59
N ASP A 77 5.77 -4.38 1.61
CA ASP A 77 6.89 -5.23 2.01
C ASP A 77 6.88 -5.35 3.53
N VAL A 78 6.50 -6.55 4.00
CA VAL A 78 6.51 -6.92 5.41
C VAL A 78 7.32 -8.20 5.58
N THR A 79 8.46 -8.05 6.25
CA THR A 79 9.37 -9.15 6.59
C THR A 79 9.33 -9.46 8.09
N ASP A 80 9.88 -10.62 8.45
CA ASP A 80 9.89 -11.12 9.81
C ASP A 80 10.53 -10.10 10.80
N PRO A 81 9.82 -9.68 11.87
CA PRO A 81 10.22 -8.57 12.73
C PRO A 81 11.55 -8.71 13.50
N PRO A 82 12.15 -9.88 13.70
CA PRO A 82 13.54 -9.98 14.17
C PRO A 82 14.60 -9.67 13.11
N SER A 83 14.30 -9.91 11.82
CA SER A 83 15.26 -9.80 10.71
C SER A 83 15.03 -8.60 9.79
N ALA A 84 13.84 -7.98 9.83
CA ALA A 84 13.44 -6.86 8.97
C ALA A 84 14.27 -5.58 9.20
N ALA A 85 15.12 -5.17 8.25
CA ALA A 85 15.81 -3.88 8.36
C ALA A 85 14.87 -2.68 8.07
N LEU A 86 13.87 -2.90 7.22
CA LEU A 86 12.91 -1.92 6.77
C LEU A 86 11.55 -2.56 6.45
N LEU A 87 10.52 -1.72 6.36
CA LEU A 87 9.22 -2.05 5.77
C LEU A 87 8.92 -1.04 4.67
N ILE A 88 8.26 -1.46 3.60
CA ILE A 88 7.79 -0.54 2.55
C ILE A 88 6.28 -0.37 2.71
N VAL A 89 5.87 0.88 2.89
CA VAL A 89 4.47 1.23 3.14
C VAL A 89 4.04 2.41 2.27
N TRP A 90 2.75 2.46 2.02
CA TRP A 90 2.08 3.51 1.28
C TRP A 90 1.04 4.21 2.15
N PRO A 91 1.43 5.21 2.96
CA PRO A 91 0.50 5.93 3.81
C PRO A 91 -0.45 6.80 2.98
N VAL A 92 -1.70 6.85 3.41
CA VAL A 92 -2.68 7.84 3.01
C VAL A 92 -2.92 8.78 4.18
N VAL A 93 -2.62 10.07 3.98
CA VAL A 93 -2.85 11.14 4.96
C VAL A 93 -3.94 12.08 4.51
N TRP A 94 -4.80 12.47 5.44
CA TRP A 94 -5.75 13.55 5.23
C TRP A 94 -5.15 14.87 5.69
N SER A 95 -5.04 15.85 4.79
CA SER A 95 -4.62 17.21 5.13
C SER A 95 -5.60 18.19 4.51
N ARG A 96 -6.21 19.04 5.36
CA ARG A 96 -7.17 20.08 4.93
C ARG A 96 -8.31 19.54 4.04
N GLY A 97 -8.80 18.34 4.36
CA GLY A 97 -9.91 17.70 3.63
C GLY A 97 -9.51 17.01 2.33
N VAL A 98 -8.21 16.93 2.00
CA VAL A 98 -7.69 16.23 0.82
C VAL A 98 -6.88 15.01 1.27
N ALA A 99 -7.10 13.87 0.61
CA ALA A 99 -6.33 12.66 0.84
C ALA A 99 -5.09 12.62 -0.07
N TYR A 100 -3.93 12.32 0.52
CA TYR A 100 -2.66 12.21 -0.17
C TYR A 100 -2.06 10.84 0.08
N LEU A 101 -1.76 10.12 -0.99
CA LEU A 101 -0.96 8.91 -0.97
C LEU A 101 0.52 9.28 -1.08
N THR A 102 1.40 8.61 -0.35
CA THR A 102 2.86 8.72 -0.49
C THR A 102 3.50 7.34 -0.29
N GLN A 103 4.75 7.16 -0.72
CA GLN A 103 5.54 5.97 -0.41
C GLN A 103 6.54 6.29 0.69
N LYS A 104 6.70 5.38 1.65
CA LYS A 104 7.68 5.50 2.73
C LYS A 104 8.41 4.20 3.00
N LEU A 105 9.67 4.36 3.34
CA LEU A 105 10.50 3.33 3.93
C LEU A 105 10.49 3.54 5.44
N VAL A 106 9.94 2.58 6.18
CA VAL A 106 10.00 2.58 7.64
C VAL A 106 11.26 1.84 8.04
N LEU A 107 12.25 2.55 8.56
CA LEU A 107 13.55 1.98 8.92
C LEU A 107 13.57 1.57 10.39
N ARG A 108 14.04 0.35 10.69
CA ARG A 108 14.19 -0.13 12.08
C ARG A 108 15.06 0.81 12.92
N SER A 109 16.14 1.32 12.34
CA SER A 109 17.08 2.23 13.02
C SER A 109 16.42 3.52 13.53
N ASN A 110 15.26 3.89 12.96
CA ASN A 110 14.54 5.11 13.29
C ASN A 110 13.29 4.84 14.15
N ALA A 111 13.01 3.58 14.46
CA ALA A 111 11.84 3.17 15.22
C ALA A 111 11.92 3.69 16.66
N ARG A 112 10.85 4.35 17.11
CA ARG A 112 10.69 4.82 18.50
C ARG A 112 9.88 3.88 19.37
N VAL A 113 9.26 2.89 18.75
CA VAL A 113 8.52 1.78 19.36
C VAL A 113 9.11 0.47 18.85
N GLU A 114 8.65 -0.65 19.38
CA GLU A 114 9.04 -1.97 18.86
C GLU A 114 8.76 -2.05 17.36
N PHE A 115 9.80 -2.40 16.59
CA PHE A 115 9.72 -2.52 15.14
C PHE A 115 8.99 -3.81 14.75
N HIS A 116 7.66 -3.72 14.74
CA HIS A 116 6.77 -4.84 14.48
C HIS A 116 5.59 -4.38 13.61
N PRO A 117 5.12 -5.18 12.63
CA PRO A 117 4.01 -4.82 11.74
C PRO A 117 2.71 -4.43 12.45
N LYS A 118 2.43 -5.04 13.61
CA LYS A 118 1.31 -4.66 14.49
C LYS A 118 1.36 -3.21 14.97
N ASN A 119 2.54 -2.61 15.04
CA ASN A 119 2.79 -1.24 15.48
C ASN A 119 2.98 -0.28 14.28
N LEU A 120 2.70 -0.72 13.04
CA LEU A 120 2.86 0.11 11.84
C LEU A 120 2.20 1.49 11.94
N PRO A 121 0.98 1.65 12.50
CA PRO A 121 0.39 2.96 12.70
C PRO A 121 1.25 3.92 13.54
N GLU A 122 1.96 3.42 14.55
CA GLU A 122 2.86 4.23 15.40
C GLU A 122 4.25 4.42 14.77
N LEU A 123 4.69 3.45 13.95
CA LEU A 123 5.94 3.55 13.21
C LEU A 123 5.84 4.54 12.04
N ILE A 124 4.63 4.77 11.52
CA ILE A 124 4.34 5.80 10.52
C ILE A 124 4.04 7.12 11.24
N ASP A 125 4.92 8.11 11.14
CA ASP A 125 4.69 9.45 11.70
C ASP A 125 3.67 10.23 10.85
N PHE A 126 2.40 9.83 10.95
CA PHE A 126 1.29 10.47 10.24
C PHE A 126 1.20 11.99 10.50
N PRO A 127 1.34 12.50 11.74
CA PRO A 127 1.35 13.94 11.99
C PRO A 127 2.46 14.67 11.25
N TYR A 128 3.67 14.09 11.17
CA TYR A 128 4.74 14.68 10.37
C TYR A 128 4.42 14.64 8.87
N LEU A 129 3.90 13.53 8.37
CA LEU A 129 3.53 13.39 6.95
C LEU A 129 2.46 14.40 6.54
N GLU A 130 1.43 14.60 7.35
CA GLU A 130 0.37 15.58 7.08
C GLU A 130 0.92 17.00 6.89
N ARG A 131 1.91 17.40 7.72
CA ARG A 131 2.58 18.71 7.60
C ARG A 131 3.59 18.76 6.44
N SER A 132 4.06 17.60 5.98
CA SER A 132 5.13 17.47 5.00
C SER A 132 4.63 17.24 3.58
N VAL A 133 3.32 17.06 3.36
CA VAL A 133 2.70 16.87 2.04
C VAL A 133 3.27 17.80 0.95
N PRO A 134 3.50 19.11 1.17
CA PRO A 134 4.04 20.00 0.14
C PRO A 134 5.50 19.71 -0.28
N TYR A 135 6.24 18.92 0.49
CA TYR A 135 7.68 18.73 0.37
C TYR A 135 8.08 17.31 0.01
N VAL A 136 7.12 16.41 -0.16
CA VAL A 136 7.37 14.99 -0.46
C VAL A 136 6.55 14.58 -1.67
N SER A 137 7.03 13.57 -2.39
CA SER A 137 6.26 12.96 -3.48
C SER A 137 4.93 12.45 -2.94
N THR A 138 3.84 13.01 -3.46
CA THR A 138 2.48 12.64 -3.09
C THR A 138 1.61 12.54 -4.33
N TRP A 139 0.58 11.71 -4.24
CA TRP A 139 -0.50 11.62 -5.21
C TRP A 139 -1.80 12.00 -4.52
N VAL A 140 -2.52 12.93 -5.12
CA VAL A 140 -3.84 13.36 -4.61
C VAL A 140 -4.87 12.30 -4.96
N LEU A 141 -5.63 11.85 -3.98
CA LEU A 141 -6.74 10.93 -4.18
C LEU A 141 -8.04 11.73 -4.25
N SER A 142 -8.76 11.61 -5.38
CA SER A 142 -10.10 12.17 -5.51
C SER A 142 -11.12 11.35 -4.72
N GLU A 143 -12.29 11.91 -4.45
CA GLU A 143 -13.38 11.16 -3.83
C GLU A 143 -13.80 9.94 -4.67
N LEU A 144 -13.72 10.04 -6.00
CA LEU A 144 -13.99 8.91 -6.91
C LEU A 144 -12.94 7.81 -6.77
N ASP A 145 -11.66 8.16 -6.58
CA ASP A 145 -10.60 7.18 -6.36
C ASP A 145 -10.85 6.38 -5.07
N LEU A 146 -11.33 7.06 -4.02
CA LEU A 146 -11.63 6.43 -2.73
C LEU A 146 -12.93 5.63 -2.74
N LEU A 147 -13.96 6.14 -3.42
CA LEU A 147 -15.26 5.48 -3.54
C LEU A 147 -15.09 4.14 -4.26
N ASN A 148 -14.42 4.16 -5.41
CA ASN A 148 -14.26 2.98 -6.25
C ASN A 148 -13.08 2.09 -5.78
N ALA A 149 -12.29 2.54 -4.79
CA ALA A 149 -11.05 1.90 -4.37
C ALA A 149 -11.19 0.39 -4.17
N TYR A 150 -10.19 -0.35 -4.63
CA TYR A 150 -10.17 -1.81 -4.59
C TYR A 150 -8.86 -2.33 -4.00
N VAL A 151 -8.98 -3.33 -3.12
CA VAL A 151 -7.83 -4.09 -2.61
C VAL A 151 -8.08 -5.57 -2.85
N GLY A 152 -7.04 -6.33 -3.23
CA GLY A 152 -7.20 -7.78 -3.46
C GLY A 152 -6.14 -8.43 -4.33
N GLY A 153 -6.56 -9.29 -5.26
CA GLY A 153 -5.68 -10.19 -6.03
C GLY A 153 -5.83 -11.65 -5.62
N THR A 154 -5.19 -12.55 -6.37
CA THR A 154 -5.46 -14.00 -6.26
C THR A 154 -4.92 -14.61 -4.97
N SER A 155 -5.81 -15.31 -4.28
CA SER A 155 -5.55 -16.41 -3.35
C SER A 155 -5.22 -17.68 -4.14
N SER A 156 -3.97 -18.16 -4.05
CA SER A 156 -3.42 -19.48 -4.46
C SER A 156 -3.56 -19.95 -5.94
N PRO A 157 -2.67 -20.83 -6.45
CA PRO A 157 -2.67 -21.34 -7.82
C PRO A 157 -3.52 -22.61 -8.05
N ASP A 158 -4.34 -23.03 -7.07
CA ASP A 158 -5.03 -24.33 -7.08
C ASP A 158 -6.57 -24.17 -7.02
N ASP A 159 -7.15 -23.51 -8.03
CA ASP A 159 -8.55 -23.74 -8.46
C ASP A 159 -8.56 -24.42 -9.84
#